data_AF-A0A9J7EN54-F1
#
_entry.id   AF-A0A9J7EN54-F1
#
_cell.length_a   1.000
_cell.length_b   1.000
_cell.length_c   1.000
_cell.angle_alpha   90.00
_cell.angle_beta   90.00
_cell.angle_gamma   90.00
#
_symmetry.space_group_name_H-M   'P 1'
#
loop_
_entity.id
_entity.type
_entity.pdbx_description
1 polymer ?
#
loop_
_entity_poly.entity_id
_entity_poly.type
_entity_poly.pdbx_seq_one_letter_code
_entity_poly.pdbx_strand_id
1 'polypeptide(L)'
;MGCMASSQKISVATYSEPMKLSKKSSLKLNKNETVLAALTRIDDEIARSEKNQPAARLAVVAAELESIQLEIKSFEECTATVTKDTYAKTMHQLFVSLDLYRRPMLASENEDFVANVNRKEMRRLELSWLRTRYAELVRERRVLHAQILRTRSLYAQLQHLLDSIWGNNTRPGSSQENALTKAIGLRDALAAVSARLRAAAEYAHAAVRLLDDAMPAWKLTTVGKSGWERSTAVADACAQLVAARCAERGARRVLAAPAAPRAARALRLALDYAFTDAVHDHK
;
A
#
# COMPACT_ATOMS: atom_id res chain seq x y z
N MET A 1 42.66 -3.04 5.22
CA MET A 1 41.85 -1.81 5.15
C MET A 1 40.39 -2.20 5.08
N GLY A 2 39.64 -1.89 6.14
CA GLY A 2 38.24 -2.30 6.30
C GLY A 2 37.26 -1.18 5.99
N CYS A 3 36.02 -1.58 5.69
CA CYS A 3 34.77 -0.80 5.76
C CYS A 3 33.66 -1.85 5.99
N MET A 4 33.21 -2.13 7.22
CA MET A 4 32.18 -1.40 7.99
C MET A 4 30.87 -1.23 7.22
N ALA A 5 30.08 -2.30 7.11
CA ALA A 5 28.65 -2.21 6.79
C ALA A 5 27.85 -2.32 8.11
N SER A 6 27.40 -1.15 8.54
CA SER A 6 26.55 -0.90 9.71
C SER A 6 25.29 -1.75 9.68
N SER A 7 25.16 -2.66 10.64
CA SER A 7 23.88 -3.28 11.00
C SER A 7 23.04 -2.24 11.73
N GLN A 8 22.17 -1.53 11.01
CA GLN A 8 21.08 -0.81 11.66
C GLN A 8 20.13 -1.85 12.29
N LYS A 9 20.30 -2.03 13.60
CA LYS A 9 19.31 -2.65 14.48
C LYS A 9 18.00 -1.91 14.29
N ILE A 10 16.99 -2.61 13.79
CA ILE A 10 15.60 -2.17 13.89
C ILE A 10 15.27 -2.18 15.39
N SER A 11 15.31 -1.02 16.02
CA SER A 11 14.80 -0.80 17.36
C SER A 11 13.27 -0.88 17.30
N VAL A 12 12.74 -2.10 17.43
CA VAL A 12 11.33 -2.30 17.77
C VAL A 12 11.15 -1.68 19.15
N ALA A 13 10.42 -0.56 19.21
CA ALA A 13 10.09 0.12 20.45
C ALA A 13 9.44 -0.88 21.42
N THR A 14 10.11 -1.06 22.55
CA THR A 14 9.69 -1.86 23.67
C THR A 14 8.46 -1.22 24.32
N TYR A 15 7.26 -1.61 23.90
CA TYR A 15 6.08 -1.44 24.73
C TYR A 15 6.07 -2.59 25.74
N SER A 16 6.62 -2.31 26.91
CA SER A 16 6.54 -3.13 28.10
C SER A 16 5.15 -2.97 28.73
N GLU A 17 4.24 -3.88 28.41
CA GLU A 17 3.20 -4.29 29.37
C GLU A 17 3.50 -5.73 29.80
N PRO A 18 3.52 -6.03 31.11
CA PRO A 18 3.74 -7.38 31.59
C PRO A 18 2.47 -8.21 31.35
N MET A 19 2.41 -8.87 30.19
CA MET A 19 1.45 -9.95 29.98
C MET A 19 1.78 -11.09 30.95
N LYS A 20 1.03 -11.14 32.06
CA LYS A 20 0.96 -12.31 32.94
C LYS A 20 0.72 -13.53 32.04
N LEU A 21 1.71 -14.43 31.97
CA LEU A 21 1.57 -15.73 31.34
C LEU A 21 0.39 -16.46 32.00
N SER A 22 -0.75 -16.45 31.33
CA SER A 22 -1.87 -17.34 31.64
C SER A 22 -1.41 -18.76 31.34
N LYS A 23 -1.09 -19.52 32.40
CA LYS A 23 -0.73 -20.95 32.42
C LYS A 23 -1.89 -21.88 32.00
N LYS A 24 -2.70 -21.50 31.01
CA LYS A 24 -3.80 -22.32 30.49
C LYS A 24 -3.92 -22.19 28.97
N SER A 25 -2.87 -22.49 28.23
CA SER A 25 -3.02 -23.03 26.86
C SER A 25 -3.38 -24.51 27.00
N SER A 26 -4.64 -24.80 27.35
CA SER A 26 -5.14 -26.16 27.29
C SER A 26 -5.02 -26.63 25.84
N LEU A 27 -4.08 -27.55 25.58
CA LEU A 27 -4.06 -28.36 24.37
C LEU A 27 -5.46 -28.93 24.20
N LYS A 28 -6.24 -28.37 23.27
CA LYS A 28 -7.43 -29.06 22.74
C LYS A 28 -6.92 -30.15 21.80
N LEU A 29 -6.21 -31.13 22.35
CA LEU A 29 -6.11 -32.44 21.72
C LEU A 29 -7.54 -32.95 21.67
N ASN A 30 -8.05 -33.18 20.46
CA ASN A 30 -9.27 -33.96 20.33
C ASN A 30 -9.00 -35.28 21.05
N LYS A 31 -9.91 -35.70 21.93
CA LYS A 31 -9.68 -36.81 22.89
C LYS A 31 -9.27 -38.15 22.25
N ASN A 32 -9.32 -38.26 20.91
CA ASN A 32 -9.01 -39.44 20.11
C ASN A 32 -7.90 -39.20 19.06
N GLU A 33 -7.20 -38.06 19.08
CA GLU A 33 -6.14 -37.74 18.11
C GLU A 33 -4.80 -38.36 18.55
N THR A 34 -4.14 -39.09 17.66
CA THR A 34 -2.78 -39.61 17.93
C THR A 34 -1.76 -38.46 17.89
N VAL A 35 -0.64 -38.59 18.59
CA VAL A 35 0.42 -37.56 18.58
C VAL A 35 0.92 -37.27 17.16
N LEU A 36 1.05 -38.30 16.32
CA LEU A 36 1.44 -38.15 14.92
C LEU A 36 0.37 -37.42 14.09
N ALA A 37 -0.92 -37.68 14.33
CA ALA A 37 -2.00 -36.94 13.69
C ALA A 37 -2.03 -35.46 14.13
N ALA A 38 -1.77 -35.19 15.42
CA ALA A 38 -1.68 -33.83 15.94
C ALA A 38 -0.50 -33.05 15.35
N LEU A 39 0.68 -33.68 15.22
CA LEU A 39 1.86 -33.09 14.60
C LEU A 39 1.61 -32.75 13.13
N THR A 40 1.14 -33.71 12.34
CA THR A 40 0.84 -33.50 10.91
C THR A 40 -0.21 -32.42 10.69
N ARG A 41 -1.28 -32.39 11.49
CA ARG A 41 -2.30 -31.33 11.43
C ARG A 41 -1.71 -29.95 11.73
N ILE A 42 -0.91 -29.82 12.79
CA ILE A 42 -0.31 -28.53 13.16
C ILE A 42 0.69 -28.08 12.10
N ASP A 43 1.51 -28.98 11.57
CA ASP A 43 2.45 -28.67 10.48
C ASP A 43 1.70 -28.19 9.22
N ASP A 44 0.59 -28.84 8.84
CA ASP A 44 -0.26 -28.42 7.73
C ASP A 44 -0.92 -27.06 7.99
N GLU A 45 -1.36 -26.79 9.21
CA GLU A 45 -1.91 -25.49 9.60
C GLU A 45 -0.85 -24.38 9.59
N ILE A 46 0.37 -24.66 10.04
CA ILE A 46 1.51 -23.74 9.98
C ILE A 46 1.85 -23.46 8.51
N ALA A 47 2.04 -24.50 7.69
CA ALA A 47 2.38 -24.37 6.28
C ALA A 47 1.33 -23.54 5.51
N ARG A 48 0.03 -23.78 5.76
CA ARG A 48 -1.06 -22.98 5.20
C ARG A 48 -1.03 -21.53 5.67
N SER A 49 -0.75 -21.30 6.96
CA SER A 49 -0.69 -19.95 7.54
C SER A 49 0.53 -19.15 7.06
N GLU A 50 1.65 -19.82 6.78
CA GLU A 50 2.89 -19.20 6.30
C GLU A 50 2.92 -18.97 4.79
N LYS A 51 2.08 -19.67 4.01
CA LYS A 51 2.03 -19.55 2.55
C LYS A 51 1.94 -18.09 2.07
N ASN A 52 1.20 -17.26 2.79
CA ASN A 52 0.98 -15.85 2.45
C ASN A 52 1.97 -14.89 3.12
N GLN A 53 2.95 -15.40 3.87
CA GLN A 53 4.02 -14.63 4.49
C GLN A 53 3.52 -13.38 5.26
N PRO A 54 2.61 -13.52 6.24
CA PRO A 54 1.91 -12.38 6.86
C PRO A 54 2.86 -11.41 7.59
N ALA A 55 3.97 -11.90 8.14
CA ALA A 55 4.98 -11.05 8.78
C ALA A 55 5.71 -10.15 7.76
N ALA A 56 6.06 -10.68 6.59
CA ALA A 56 6.68 -9.92 5.51
C ALA A 56 5.72 -8.84 4.99
N ARG A 57 4.44 -9.17 4.77
CA ARG A 57 3.44 -8.19 4.36
C ARG A 57 3.17 -7.13 5.44
N LEU A 58 3.15 -7.51 6.71
CA LEU A 58 2.97 -6.56 7.82
C LEU A 58 4.07 -5.50 7.84
N ALA A 59 5.32 -5.88 7.60
CA ALA A 59 6.43 -4.92 7.52
C ALA A 59 6.24 -3.90 6.39
N VAL A 60 5.72 -4.35 5.24
CA VAL A 60 5.40 -3.46 4.11
C VAL A 60 4.26 -2.50 4.48
N VAL A 61 3.16 -3.02 5.02
CA VAL A 61 2.00 -2.22 5.44
C VAL A 61 2.38 -1.18 6.49
N ALA A 62 3.25 -1.53 7.44
CA ALA A 62 3.74 -0.60 8.47
C ALA A 62 4.53 0.57 7.85
N ALA A 63 5.47 0.28 6.96
CA ALA A 63 6.25 1.31 6.27
C ALA A 63 5.37 2.20 5.38
N GLU A 64 4.40 1.62 4.69
CA GLU A 64 3.42 2.38 3.90
C GLU A 64 2.57 3.32 4.77
N LEU A 65 2.09 2.84 5.93
CA LEU A 65 1.29 3.64 6.86
C LEU A 65 2.04 4.85 7.39
N GLU A 66 3.30 4.68 7.79
CA GLU A 66 4.14 5.77 8.27
C GLU A 66 4.34 6.84 7.19
N SER A 67 4.66 6.41 5.96
CA SER A 67 4.85 7.31 4.83
C SER A 67 3.56 8.05 4.47
N ILE A 68 2.41 7.36 4.40
CA ILE A 68 1.12 8.00 4.11
C ILE A 68 0.73 8.98 5.21
N GLN A 69 1.00 8.65 6.47
CA GLN A 69 0.70 9.55 7.59
C GLN A 69 1.50 10.86 7.50
N LEU A 70 2.77 10.78 7.11
CA LEU A 70 3.59 11.98 6.85
C LEU A 70 3.07 12.79 5.67
N GLU A 71 2.68 12.13 4.57
CA GLU A 71 2.08 12.78 3.40
C GLU A 71 0.77 13.50 3.78
N ILE A 72 -0.14 12.85 4.52
CA ILE A 72 -1.41 13.46 4.94
C ILE A 72 -1.14 14.74 5.77
N LYS A 73 -0.23 14.68 6.74
CA LYS A 73 0.12 15.86 7.55
C LYS A 73 0.66 17.01 6.69
N SER A 74 1.57 16.71 5.77
CA SER A 74 2.11 17.70 4.83
C SER A 74 1.04 18.33 3.94
N PHE A 75 0.06 17.54 3.49
CA PHE A 75 -1.06 18.07 2.70
C PHE A 75 -1.99 18.94 3.54
N GLU A 76 -2.33 18.52 4.75
CA GLU A 76 -3.22 19.27 5.65
C GLU A 76 -2.62 20.62 6.06
N GLU A 77 -1.31 20.71 6.25
CA GLU A 77 -0.58 21.97 6.47
C GLU A 77 -0.62 22.92 5.25
N CYS A 78 -0.71 22.37 4.04
CA CYS A 78 -0.67 23.13 2.78
C CYS A 78 -2.06 23.46 2.20
N THR A 79 -3.12 22.74 2.57
CA THR A 79 -4.47 22.95 2.03
C THR A 79 -5.39 23.57 3.09
N ALA A 80 -5.52 24.89 3.07
CA ALA A 80 -6.58 25.58 3.80
C ALA A 80 -7.97 25.10 3.32
N THR A 81 -8.94 25.16 4.23
CA THR A 81 -10.33 24.69 4.09
C THR A 81 -11.09 25.42 2.98
N VAL A 82 -10.93 25.01 1.72
CA VAL A 82 -11.88 25.38 0.66
C VAL A 82 -13.17 24.54 0.82
N THR A 83 -14.28 24.97 0.24
CA THR A 83 -15.60 24.34 0.34
C THR A 83 -15.62 22.85 0.00
N LYS A 84 -16.55 22.10 0.64
CA LYS A 84 -16.80 20.66 0.48
C LYS A 84 -17.44 20.27 -0.87
N ASP A 85 -17.43 21.16 -1.85
CA ASP A 85 -18.03 20.89 -3.15
C ASP A 85 -17.18 19.89 -3.94
N THR A 86 -17.84 19.08 -4.77
CA THR A 86 -17.18 18.12 -5.67
C THR A 86 -16.34 18.86 -6.72
N TYR A 87 -15.19 18.30 -7.10
CA TYR A 87 -14.30 18.83 -8.16
C TYR A 87 -15.09 19.39 -9.36
N ALA A 88 -16.02 18.60 -9.92
CA ALA A 88 -16.80 18.96 -11.10
C ALA A 88 -17.64 20.23 -10.89
N LYS A 89 -18.24 20.38 -9.70
CA LYS A 89 -19.07 21.53 -9.32
C LYS A 89 -18.22 22.78 -9.18
N THR A 90 -17.07 22.69 -8.51
CA THR A 90 -16.13 23.81 -8.34
C THR A 90 -15.64 24.31 -9.71
N MET A 91 -15.19 23.40 -10.57
CA MET A 91 -14.70 23.74 -11.91
C MET A 91 -15.81 24.31 -12.80
N HIS A 92 -17.01 23.71 -12.76
CA HIS A 92 -18.14 24.19 -13.54
C HIS A 92 -18.58 25.60 -13.11
N GLN A 93 -18.73 25.84 -11.80
CA GLN A 93 -19.11 27.15 -11.27
C GLN A 93 -18.10 28.23 -11.67
N LEU A 94 -16.80 27.92 -11.61
CA LEU A 94 -15.74 28.82 -12.05
C LEU A 94 -15.83 29.14 -13.54
N PHE A 95 -16.11 28.14 -14.38
CA PHE A 95 -16.23 28.32 -15.82
C PHE A 95 -17.48 29.13 -16.19
N VAL A 96 -18.57 28.97 -15.43
CA VAL A 96 -19.79 29.78 -15.59
C VAL A 96 -19.57 31.21 -15.12
N SER A 97 -18.96 31.41 -13.96
CA SER A 97 -18.75 32.76 -13.38
C SER A 97 -17.82 33.63 -14.21
N LEU A 98 -16.85 33.01 -14.89
CA LEU A 98 -15.89 33.68 -15.75
C LEU A 98 -16.31 33.65 -17.24
N ASP A 99 -17.49 33.10 -17.57
CA ASP A 99 -18.03 32.96 -18.93
C ASP A 99 -17.06 32.26 -19.92
N LEU A 100 -16.24 31.32 -19.41
CA LEU A 100 -15.14 30.69 -20.16
C LEU A 100 -15.65 29.75 -21.26
N TYR A 101 -16.88 29.24 -21.16
CA TYR A 101 -17.46 28.40 -22.20
C TYR A 101 -17.74 29.15 -23.51
N ARG A 102 -17.93 30.46 -23.44
CA ARG A 102 -18.36 31.30 -24.58
C ARG A 102 -17.25 32.23 -25.07
N ARG A 103 -16.24 32.52 -24.24
CA ARG A 103 -15.20 33.52 -24.51
C ARG A 103 -13.80 32.91 -24.40
N PRO A 104 -13.26 32.31 -25.47
CA PRO A 104 -11.94 31.65 -25.44
C PRO A 104 -10.78 32.61 -25.13
N MET A 105 -10.87 33.88 -25.52
CA MET A 105 -9.84 34.89 -25.17
C MET A 105 -9.78 35.19 -23.67
N LEU A 106 -10.94 35.15 -22.97
CA LEU A 106 -10.95 35.26 -21.50
C LEU A 106 -10.37 34.01 -20.83
N ALA A 107 -10.44 32.85 -21.50
CA ALA A 107 -9.87 31.61 -20.97
C ALA A 107 -8.34 31.65 -20.94
N SER A 108 -7.70 32.24 -21.96
CA SER A 108 -6.25 32.46 -21.93
C SER A 108 -5.82 33.48 -20.88
N GLU A 109 -6.59 34.55 -20.69
CA GLU A 109 -6.28 35.56 -19.66
C GLU A 109 -6.41 35.00 -18.23
N ASN A 110 -7.33 34.06 -18.01
CA ASN A 110 -7.58 33.44 -16.71
C ASN A 110 -6.91 32.08 -16.54
N GLU A 111 -6.05 31.67 -17.47
CA GLU A 111 -5.45 30.33 -17.50
C GLU A 111 -4.74 30.00 -16.19
N ASP A 112 -3.89 30.89 -15.70
CA ASP A 112 -3.13 30.70 -14.45
C ASP A 112 -4.04 30.59 -13.21
N PHE A 113 -5.12 31.35 -13.19
CA PHE A 113 -6.10 31.29 -12.10
C PHE A 113 -6.85 29.95 -12.12
N VAL A 114 -7.35 29.54 -13.28
CA VAL A 114 -8.02 28.26 -13.49
C VAL A 114 -7.09 27.10 -13.14
N ALA A 115 -5.84 27.16 -13.60
CA ALA A 115 -4.81 26.16 -13.31
C ALA A 115 -4.52 26.07 -11.81
N ASN A 116 -4.46 27.19 -11.10
CA ASN A 116 -4.28 27.20 -9.65
C ASN A 116 -5.45 26.59 -8.89
N VAL A 117 -6.70 26.88 -9.29
CA VAL A 117 -7.87 26.24 -8.69
C VAL A 117 -7.87 24.74 -9.00
N ASN A 118 -7.58 24.35 -10.24
CA ASN A 118 -7.49 22.95 -10.63
C ASN A 118 -6.42 22.18 -9.81
N ARG A 119 -5.22 22.74 -9.64
CA ARG A 119 -4.17 22.15 -8.79
C ARG A 119 -4.64 21.95 -7.34
N LYS A 120 -5.39 22.91 -6.78
CA LYS A 120 -5.96 22.78 -5.43
C LYS A 120 -7.00 21.67 -5.37
N GLU A 121 -7.88 21.58 -6.37
CA GLU A 121 -8.89 20.51 -6.46
C GLU A 121 -8.26 19.13 -6.65
N MET A 122 -7.25 18.99 -7.50
CA MET A 122 -6.48 17.75 -7.65
C MET A 122 -5.78 17.34 -6.34
N ARG A 123 -5.19 18.29 -5.60
CA ARG A 123 -4.60 18.00 -4.27
C ARG A 123 -5.63 17.46 -3.27
N ARG A 124 -6.89 17.89 -3.34
CA ARG A 124 -7.95 17.34 -2.49
C ARG A 124 -8.30 15.91 -2.86
N LEU A 125 -8.34 15.60 -4.15
CA LEU A 125 -8.51 14.23 -4.63
C LEU A 125 -7.36 13.34 -4.11
N GLU A 126 -6.11 13.82 -4.19
CA GLU A 126 -4.96 13.12 -3.62
C GLU A 126 -5.11 12.88 -2.11
N LEU A 127 -5.51 13.91 -1.35
CA LEU A 127 -5.74 13.78 0.10
C LEU A 127 -6.87 12.78 0.43
N SER A 128 -7.97 12.82 -0.34
CA SER A 128 -9.09 11.89 -0.17
C SER A 128 -8.65 10.44 -0.43
N TRP A 129 -7.84 10.22 -1.47
CA TRP A 129 -7.26 8.93 -1.78
C TRP A 129 -6.35 8.44 -0.65
N LEU A 130 -5.47 9.31 -0.14
CA LEU A 130 -4.54 8.97 0.95
C LEU A 130 -5.30 8.55 2.23
N ARG A 131 -6.39 9.24 2.57
CA ARG A 131 -7.23 8.90 3.72
C ARG A 131 -7.92 7.55 3.56
N THR A 132 -8.50 7.29 2.38
CA THR A 132 -9.12 5.99 2.08
C THR A 132 -8.07 4.88 2.17
N ARG A 133 -6.90 5.08 1.56
CA ARG A 133 -5.82 4.09 1.58
C ARG A 133 -5.26 3.85 2.98
N TYR A 134 -5.11 4.90 3.78
CA TYR A 134 -4.71 4.77 5.19
C TYR A 134 -5.70 3.89 5.96
N ALA A 135 -7.00 4.12 5.79
CA ALA A 135 -8.03 3.31 6.45
C ALA A 135 -8.01 1.84 6.02
N GLU A 136 -7.75 1.57 4.74
CA GLU A 136 -7.57 0.20 4.23
C GLU A 136 -6.35 -0.49 4.86
N LEU A 137 -5.18 0.17 4.84
CA LEU A 137 -3.95 -0.36 5.41
C LEU A 137 -4.06 -0.60 6.93
N VAL A 138 -4.79 0.25 7.66
CA VAL A 138 -5.08 0.02 9.09
C VAL A 138 -5.90 -1.26 9.29
N ARG A 139 -6.89 -1.52 8.44
CA ARG A 139 -7.67 -2.78 8.50
C ARG A 139 -6.79 -3.97 8.16
N GLU A 140 -6.01 -3.88 7.10
CA GLU A 140 -5.08 -4.93 6.66
C GLU A 140 -4.07 -5.27 7.78
N ARG A 141 -3.48 -4.25 8.41
CA ARG A 141 -2.57 -4.42 9.56
C ARG A 141 -3.20 -5.24 10.68
N ARG A 142 -4.47 -4.96 11.02
CA ARG A 142 -5.18 -5.70 12.08
C ARG A 142 -5.37 -7.17 11.71
N VAL A 143 -5.75 -7.46 10.46
CA VAL A 143 -5.92 -8.82 9.96
C VAL A 143 -4.59 -9.59 9.99
N LEU A 144 -3.51 -8.98 9.48
CA LEU A 144 -2.17 -9.57 9.48
C LEU A 144 -1.67 -9.83 10.91
N HIS A 145 -1.91 -8.90 11.84
CA HIS A 145 -1.54 -9.08 13.24
C HIS A 145 -2.28 -10.27 13.88
N ALA A 146 -3.58 -10.42 13.62
CA ALA A 146 -4.35 -11.57 14.09
C ALA A 146 -3.83 -12.90 13.50
N GLN A 147 -3.47 -12.91 12.20
CA GLN A 147 -2.86 -14.07 11.55
C GLN A 147 -1.52 -14.45 12.20
N ILE A 148 -0.64 -13.47 12.47
CA ILE A 148 0.65 -13.72 13.12
C ILE A 148 0.47 -14.28 14.53
N LEU A 149 -0.49 -13.76 15.30
CA LEU A 149 -0.78 -14.30 16.64
C LEU A 149 -1.27 -15.75 16.56
N ARG A 150 -2.08 -16.09 15.55
CA ARG A 150 -2.50 -17.47 15.30
C ARG A 150 -1.31 -18.37 14.92
N THR A 151 -0.44 -17.93 14.02
CA THR A 151 0.75 -18.71 13.65
C THR A 151 1.66 -18.94 14.86
N ARG A 152 1.85 -17.91 15.71
CA ARG A 152 2.61 -18.04 16.96
C ARG A 152 1.98 -19.04 17.93
N SER A 153 0.65 -19.09 18.04
CA SER A 153 0.00 -20.05 18.91
C SER A 153 0.10 -21.49 18.38
N LEU A 154 0.11 -21.69 17.06
CA LEU A 154 0.39 -22.99 16.43
C LEU A 154 1.83 -23.44 16.71
N TYR A 155 2.81 -22.55 16.56
CA TYR A 155 4.20 -22.85 16.91
C TYR A 155 4.39 -23.19 18.39
N ALA A 156 3.69 -22.49 19.29
CA ALA A 156 3.71 -22.83 20.71
C ALA A 156 3.09 -24.21 20.98
N GLN A 157 1.99 -24.56 20.30
CA GLN A 157 1.39 -25.91 20.39
C GLN A 157 2.34 -26.98 19.86
N LEU A 158 3.01 -26.71 18.74
CA LEU A 158 4.03 -27.60 18.19
C LEU A 158 5.15 -27.82 19.22
N GLN A 159 5.70 -26.74 19.77
CA GLN A 159 6.77 -26.83 20.78
C GLN A 159 6.33 -27.66 21.99
N HIS A 160 5.12 -27.44 22.52
CA HIS A 160 4.60 -28.25 23.62
C HIS A 160 4.46 -29.74 23.28
N LEU A 161 4.04 -30.08 22.06
CA LEU A 161 4.00 -31.49 21.62
C LEU A 161 5.41 -32.07 21.51
N LEU A 162 6.36 -31.34 20.93
CA LEU A 162 7.75 -31.76 20.85
C LEU A 162 8.34 -31.99 22.26
N ASP A 163 8.13 -31.06 23.18
CA ASP A 163 8.57 -31.17 24.59
C ASP A 163 7.93 -32.38 25.28
N SER A 164 6.68 -32.73 24.94
CA SER A 164 6.01 -33.92 25.51
C SER A 164 6.61 -35.25 25.02
N ILE A 165 7.18 -35.28 23.81
CA ILE A 165 7.76 -36.49 23.20
C ILE A 165 9.21 -36.68 23.66
N TRP A 166 10.00 -35.61 23.62
CA TRP A 166 11.44 -35.68 23.88
C TRP A 166 11.84 -35.22 25.28
N GLY A 167 11.07 -34.36 25.96
CA GLY A 167 11.36 -33.91 27.32
C GLY A 167 12.80 -33.42 27.50
N ASN A 168 13.54 -34.05 28.41
CA ASN A 168 14.96 -33.79 28.66
C ASN A 168 15.92 -34.63 27.79
N ASN A 169 15.40 -35.51 26.94
CA ASN A 169 16.23 -36.36 26.08
C ASN A 169 16.77 -35.54 24.90
N THR A 170 17.96 -35.91 24.41
CA THR A 170 18.57 -35.30 23.23
C THR A 170 17.70 -35.56 22.01
N ARG A 171 17.06 -34.51 21.50
CA ARG A 171 16.25 -34.56 20.28
C ARG A 171 17.14 -34.93 19.07
N PRO A 172 16.71 -35.85 18.20
CA PRO A 172 17.38 -36.10 16.94
C PRO A 172 17.46 -34.81 16.09
N GLY A 173 18.64 -34.49 15.56
CA GLY A 173 18.84 -33.33 14.67
C GLY A 173 19.25 -32.02 15.34
N SER A 174 19.61 -32.01 16.63
CA SER A 174 20.13 -30.82 17.32
C SER A 174 21.34 -30.18 16.61
N SER A 175 22.17 -30.98 15.93
CA SER A 175 23.28 -30.48 15.11
C SER A 175 22.84 -29.68 13.88
N GLN A 176 21.61 -29.87 13.40
CA GLN A 176 21.04 -29.21 12.22
C GLN A 176 20.23 -27.94 12.57
N GLU A 177 19.93 -27.68 13.85
CA GLU A 177 19.12 -26.52 14.28
C GLU A 177 19.74 -25.19 13.87
N ASN A 178 21.07 -25.10 13.92
CA ASN A 178 21.81 -23.92 13.46
C ASN A 178 21.66 -23.69 11.96
N ALA A 179 21.68 -24.76 11.16
CA ALA A 179 21.49 -24.67 9.71
C ALA A 179 20.04 -24.30 9.37
N LEU A 180 19.08 -24.89 10.08
CA LEU A 180 17.66 -24.58 9.95
C LEU A 180 17.37 -23.11 10.28
N THR A 181 17.92 -22.59 11.39
CA THR A 181 17.76 -21.19 11.79
C THR A 181 18.29 -20.23 10.73
N LYS A 182 19.45 -20.54 10.13
CA LYS A 182 20.00 -19.77 9.01
C LYS A 182 19.10 -19.82 7.77
N ALA A 183 18.58 -21.00 7.43
CA ALA A 183 17.68 -21.18 6.29
C ALA A 183 16.36 -20.40 6.49
N ILE A 184 15.79 -20.42 7.70
CA ILE A 184 14.60 -19.63 8.06
C ILE A 184 14.90 -18.13 7.93
N GLY A 185 16.04 -17.67 8.42
CA GLY A 185 16.44 -16.26 8.29
C GLY A 185 16.54 -15.81 6.82
N LEU A 186 17.14 -16.64 5.95
CA LEU A 186 17.21 -16.37 4.51
C LEU A 186 15.82 -16.38 3.86
N ARG A 187 14.98 -17.36 4.19
CA ARG A 187 13.59 -17.45 3.73
C ARG A 187 12.80 -16.19 4.08
N ASP A 188 12.91 -15.73 5.33
CA ASP A 188 12.17 -14.57 5.81
C ASP A 188 12.68 -13.26 5.17
N ALA A 189 13.99 -13.16 4.92
CA ALA A 189 14.56 -12.05 4.16
C ALA A 189 14.06 -12.01 2.70
N LEU A 190 14.05 -13.16 2.02
CA LEU A 190 13.51 -13.28 0.66
C LEU A 190 12.00 -13.01 0.63
N ALA A 191 11.26 -13.47 1.64
CA ALA A 191 9.84 -13.18 1.81
C ALA A 191 9.59 -11.68 1.95
N ALA A 192 10.40 -10.96 2.73
CA ALA A 192 10.30 -9.51 2.88
C ALA A 192 10.52 -8.77 1.56
N VAL A 193 11.55 -9.16 0.79
CA VAL A 193 11.79 -8.59 -0.56
C VAL A 193 10.65 -8.92 -1.51
N SER A 194 10.20 -10.17 -1.52
CA SER A 194 9.11 -10.63 -2.38
C SER A 194 7.79 -9.91 -2.09
N ALA A 195 7.46 -9.70 -0.80
CA ALA A 195 6.27 -8.95 -0.39
C ALA A 195 6.30 -7.50 -0.88
N ARG A 196 7.46 -6.84 -0.81
CA ARG A 196 7.64 -5.48 -1.36
C ARG A 196 7.45 -5.46 -2.88
N LEU A 197 8.11 -6.37 -3.59
CA LEU A 197 8.01 -6.44 -5.05
C LEU A 197 6.57 -6.70 -5.52
N ARG A 198 5.85 -7.61 -4.88
CA ARG A 198 4.44 -7.88 -5.21
C ARG A 198 3.56 -6.65 -5.00
N ALA A 199 3.64 -6.03 -3.82
CA ALA A 199 2.84 -4.85 -3.52
C ALA A 199 3.18 -3.68 -4.47
N ALA A 200 4.45 -3.51 -4.82
CA ALA A 200 4.86 -2.50 -5.80
C ALA A 200 4.33 -2.79 -7.21
N ALA A 201 4.34 -4.06 -7.63
CA ALA A 201 3.76 -4.47 -8.91
C ALA A 201 2.25 -4.24 -8.95
N GLU A 202 1.52 -4.57 -7.88
CA GLU A 202 0.08 -4.29 -7.75
C GLU A 202 -0.22 -2.80 -7.92
N TYR A 203 0.55 -1.93 -7.26
CA TYR A 203 0.42 -0.48 -7.42
C TYR A 203 0.75 -0.01 -8.84
N ALA A 204 1.80 -0.55 -9.45
CA ALA A 204 2.17 -0.20 -10.83
C ALA A 204 1.08 -0.63 -11.83
N HIS A 205 0.54 -1.84 -11.69
CA HIS A 205 -0.58 -2.31 -12.52
C HIS A 205 -1.84 -1.48 -12.33
N ALA A 206 -2.17 -1.11 -11.09
CA ALA A 206 -3.29 -0.23 -10.81
C ALA A 206 -3.09 1.15 -11.46
N ALA A 207 -1.88 1.70 -11.41
CA ALA A 207 -1.55 2.98 -12.02
C ALA A 207 -1.65 2.94 -13.55
N VAL A 208 -1.14 1.89 -14.20
CA VAL A 208 -1.27 1.69 -15.66
C VAL A 208 -2.73 1.59 -16.06
N ARG A 209 -3.53 0.76 -15.36
CA ARG A 209 -4.96 0.61 -15.67
C ARG A 209 -5.70 1.95 -15.57
N LEU A 210 -5.45 2.71 -14.51
CA LEU A 210 -6.08 4.02 -14.32
C LEU A 210 -5.65 5.02 -15.40
N LEU A 211 -4.42 4.91 -15.92
CA LEU A 211 -3.95 5.71 -17.05
C LEU A 211 -4.65 5.30 -18.34
N ASP A 212 -4.79 4.00 -18.59
CA ASP A 212 -5.50 3.44 -19.75
C ASP A 212 -6.98 3.82 -19.75
N ASP A 213 -7.61 3.94 -18.56
CA ASP A 213 -8.98 4.43 -18.41
C ASP A 213 -9.07 5.96 -18.59
N ALA A 214 -8.07 6.70 -18.10
CA ALA A 214 -8.04 8.16 -18.13
C ALA A 214 -7.84 8.73 -19.53
N MET A 215 -6.98 8.12 -20.35
CA MET A 215 -6.64 8.65 -21.67
C MET A 215 -7.84 8.73 -22.62
N PRO A 216 -8.70 7.70 -22.76
CA PRO A 216 -9.95 7.80 -23.50
C PRO A 216 -10.92 8.80 -22.89
N ALA A 217 -11.06 8.84 -21.57
CA ALA A 217 -11.95 9.78 -20.89
C ALA A 217 -11.52 11.24 -21.18
N TRP A 218 -10.22 11.52 -21.17
CA TRP A 218 -9.65 12.82 -21.49
C TRP A 218 -9.96 13.25 -22.93
N LYS A 219 -9.88 12.32 -23.89
CA LYS A 219 -10.22 12.59 -25.31
C LYS A 219 -11.70 12.92 -25.52
N LEU A 220 -12.59 12.39 -24.68
CA LEU A 220 -14.03 12.61 -24.77
C LEU A 220 -14.51 13.91 -24.10
N THR A 221 -13.62 14.63 -23.40
CA THR A 221 -13.96 15.88 -22.70
C THR A 221 -14.47 16.99 -23.64
N THR A 222 -14.07 16.96 -24.91
CA THR A 222 -14.50 17.93 -25.94
C THR A 222 -15.84 17.58 -26.59
N VAL A 223 -16.35 16.37 -26.38
CA VAL A 223 -17.54 15.82 -27.08
C VAL A 223 -18.86 16.12 -26.35
N GLY A 224 -18.81 16.63 -25.11
CA GLY A 224 -20.01 16.95 -24.32
C GLY A 224 -20.88 18.06 -24.91
N LYS A 225 -22.21 17.89 -24.85
CA LYS A 225 -23.21 18.82 -25.42
C LYS A 225 -23.43 20.04 -24.53
N SER A 226 -23.23 19.90 -23.22
CA SER A 226 -23.36 21.00 -22.24
C SER A 226 -22.05 21.29 -21.51
N GLY A 227 -21.90 22.51 -20.98
CA GLY A 227 -20.75 22.86 -20.13
C GLY A 227 -20.62 21.98 -18.88
N TRP A 228 -21.76 21.52 -18.33
CA TRP A 228 -21.78 20.58 -17.20
C TRP A 228 -21.24 19.19 -17.58
N GLU A 229 -21.69 18.65 -18.71
CA GLU A 229 -21.18 17.37 -19.24
C GLU A 229 -19.68 17.42 -19.51
N ARG A 230 -19.19 18.54 -20.07
CA ARG A 230 -17.75 18.73 -20.28
C ARG A 230 -16.98 18.82 -18.96
N SER A 231 -17.48 19.56 -17.98
CA SER A 231 -16.86 19.66 -16.64
C SER A 231 -16.80 18.32 -15.91
N THR A 232 -17.86 17.51 -16.01
CA THR A 232 -17.94 16.19 -15.36
C THR A 232 -17.00 15.19 -16.03
N ALA A 233 -16.96 15.15 -17.37
CA ALA A 233 -16.00 14.31 -18.08
C ALA A 233 -14.54 14.66 -17.74
N VAL A 234 -14.20 15.96 -17.66
CA VAL A 234 -12.87 16.41 -17.23
C VAL A 234 -12.61 16.00 -15.78
N ALA A 235 -13.60 16.14 -14.89
CA ALA A 235 -13.46 15.75 -13.50
C ALA A 235 -13.16 14.26 -13.33
N ASP A 236 -13.85 13.40 -14.09
CA ASP A 236 -13.67 11.96 -14.05
C ASP A 236 -12.26 11.57 -14.54
N ALA A 237 -11.83 12.15 -15.67
CA ALA A 237 -10.49 11.92 -16.20
C ALA A 237 -9.39 12.44 -15.25
N CYS A 238 -9.57 13.64 -14.67
CA CYS A 238 -8.68 14.17 -13.63
C CYS A 238 -8.61 13.27 -12.41
N ALA A 239 -9.74 12.72 -11.94
CA ALA A 239 -9.78 11.83 -10.81
C ALA A 239 -9.01 10.52 -11.08
N GLN A 240 -9.14 9.96 -12.28
CA GLN A 240 -8.40 8.77 -12.69
C GLN A 240 -6.89 9.04 -12.81
N LEU A 241 -6.47 10.16 -13.41
CA LEU A 241 -5.06 10.56 -13.49
C LEU A 241 -4.45 10.79 -12.09
N VAL A 242 -5.18 11.46 -11.21
CA VAL A 242 -4.76 11.68 -9.82
C VAL A 242 -4.62 10.34 -9.09
N ALA A 243 -5.59 9.43 -9.24
CA ALA A 243 -5.52 8.10 -8.65
C ALA A 243 -4.33 7.29 -9.21
N ALA A 244 -4.05 7.38 -10.50
CA ALA A 244 -2.89 6.74 -11.14
C ALA A 244 -1.58 7.25 -10.54
N ARG A 245 -1.47 8.57 -10.34
CA ARG A 245 -0.33 9.22 -9.68
C ARG A 245 -0.17 8.80 -8.22
N CYS A 246 -1.26 8.66 -7.49
CA CYS A 246 -1.23 8.16 -6.12
C CYS A 246 -0.79 6.69 -6.05
N ALA A 247 -1.22 5.86 -6.99
CA ALA A 247 -0.78 4.47 -7.10
C ALA A 247 0.71 4.37 -7.46
N GLU A 248 1.21 5.18 -8.40
CA GLU A 248 2.65 5.29 -8.71
C GLU A 248 3.48 5.63 -7.47
N ARG A 249 3.06 6.62 -6.68
CA ARG A 249 3.70 6.95 -5.41
C ARG A 249 3.66 5.77 -4.44
N GLY A 250 2.54 5.04 -4.39
CA GLY A 250 2.39 3.82 -3.61
C GLY A 250 3.46 2.78 -3.95
N ALA A 251 3.70 2.52 -5.24
CA ALA A 251 4.75 1.61 -5.68
C ALA A 251 6.14 2.06 -5.18
N ARG A 252 6.45 3.36 -5.27
CA ARG A 252 7.72 3.92 -4.78
C ARG A 252 7.90 3.81 -3.28
N ARG A 253 6.84 4.06 -2.49
CA ARG A 253 6.88 3.92 -1.02
C ARG A 253 7.30 2.51 -0.61
N VAL A 254 6.73 1.51 -1.27
CA VAL A 254 6.94 0.10 -0.95
C VAL A 254 8.35 -0.39 -1.32
N LEU A 255 8.92 0.13 -2.42
CA LEU A 255 10.19 -0.36 -2.94
C LEU A 255 11.42 0.12 -2.16
N ALA A 256 11.28 1.11 -1.27
CA ALA A 256 12.36 1.94 -0.75
C ALA A 256 13.14 2.63 -1.89
N ALA A 257 13.25 3.96 -1.82
CA ALA A 257 13.59 4.85 -2.92
C ALA A 257 14.83 4.52 -3.81
N PRO A 258 15.92 3.86 -3.37
CA PRO A 258 17.03 3.57 -4.27
C PRO A 258 16.77 2.42 -5.26
N ALA A 259 15.77 1.55 -5.02
CA ALA A 259 15.49 0.38 -5.86
C ALA A 259 14.34 0.58 -6.85
N ALA A 260 13.83 1.82 -7.00
CA ALA A 260 12.69 2.10 -7.88
C ALA A 260 13.00 1.61 -9.32
N PRO A 261 12.34 0.54 -9.80
CA PRO A 261 12.63 -0.07 -11.09
C PRO A 261 12.40 0.97 -12.20
N ARG A 262 13.13 0.83 -13.31
CA ARG A 262 12.98 1.68 -14.51
C ARG A 262 11.51 1.88 -14.90
N ALA A 263 10.65 0.87 -14.67
CA ALA A 263 9.21 0.93 -14.88
C ALA A 263 8.49 2.02 -14.06
N ALA A 264 8.84 2.22 -12.78
CA ALA A 264 8.23 3.29 -11.97
C ALA A 264 8.62 4.68 -12.48
N ARG A 265 9.86 4.84 -12.95
CA ARG A 265 10.31 6.09 -13.59
C ARG A 265 9.60 6.33 -14.93
N ALA A 266 9.47 5.30 -15.76
CA ALA A 266 8.76 5.39 -17.03
C ALA A 266 7.28 5.73 -16.83
N LEU A 267 6.64 5.11 -15.83
CA LEU A 267 5.23 5.41 -15.49
C LEU A 267 5.06 6.84 -14.99
N ARG A 268 6.02 7.36 -14.20
CA ARG A 268 6.04 8.77 -13.83
C ARG A 268 6.16 9.69 -15.05
N LEU A 269 7.07 9.41 -15.98
CA LEU A 269 7.22 10.20 -17.20
C LEU A 269 5.93 10.16 -18.05
N ALA A 270 5.29 8.99 -18.16
CA ALA A 270 4.01 8.84 -18.85
C ALA A 270 2.89 9.63 -18.17
N LEU A 271 2.84 9.64 -16.83
CA LEU A 271 1.89 10.47 -16.09
C LEU A 271 2.19 11.95 -16.27
N ASP A 272 3.45 12.37 -16.15
CA ASP A 272 3.85 13.76 -16.36
C ASP A 272 3.43 14.22 -17.77
N TYR A 273 3.67 13.41 -18.81
CA TYR A 273 3.15 13.65 -20.17
C TYR A 273 1.62 13.70 -20.24
N ALA A 274 0.90 12.78 -19.58
CA ALA A 274 -0.56 12.79 -19.57
C ALA A 274 -1.15 14.05 -18.90
N PHE A 275 -0.47 14.59 -17.89
CA PHE A 275 -0.85 15.82 -17.22
C PHE A 275 -0.50 17.10 -18.00
N THR A 276 0.51 17.08 -18.87
CA THR A 276 1.01 18.29 -19.56
C THR A 276 0.72 18.34 -21.07
N ASP A 277 0.82 17.21 -21.77
CA ASP A 277 0.98 17.17 -23.23
C ASP A 277 -0.05 16.33 -23.98
N ALA A 278 -0.91 15.57 -23.30
CA ALA A 278 -1.99 14.80 -23.95
C ALA A 278 -2.97 15.67 -24.77
N VAL A 279 -2.94 17.00 -24.60
CA VAL A 279 -3.72 17.99 -25.36
C VAL A 279 -3.13 18.22 -26.77
N HIS A 280 -1.84 17.96 -26.99
CA HIS A 280 -1.17 18.27 -28.26
C HIS A 280 -1.19 17.11 -29.27
N ASP A 281 -1.61 15.91 -28.86
CA ASP A 281 -1.73 14.73 -29.72
C ASP A 281 -3.00 14.71 -30.58
N HIS A 282 -3.64 15.87 -30.77
CA HIS A 282 -4.67 16.07 -31.80
C HIS A 282 -4.04 16.18 -33.19
N LYS A 283 -3.51 15.07 -33.71
CA LYS A 283 -3.24 14.86 -35.14
C LYS A 283 -3.68 13.47 -35.58
#